data_AF-A0A7G9YAM5-F1
#
_entry.id   AF-A0A7G9YAM5-F1
#
_cell.length_a   1.000
_cell.length_b   1.000
_cell.length_c   1.000
_cell.angle_alpha   90.00
_cell.angle_beta   90.00
_cell.angle_gamma   90.00
#
_symmetry.space_group_name_H-M   'P 1'
#
loop_
_entity.id
_entity.type
_entity.pdbx_description
1 polymer ?
#
loop_
_entity_poly.entity_id
_entity_poly.type
_entity_poly.pdbx_seq_one_letter_code
_entity_poly.pdbx_strand_id
1 'polypeptide(L)'
;MAKAARRRSSRTGKLSATQEAYKKFVFRKTAFMGTILLLIILLTGVIITLGPLDITVTEAYCALLDKLYPDCFDVDDLTEQVIWNIRFPRIIGGVMAGFGFGVCGCVMQAVLKNPLASPFTLGISAGAGFGIAIAAVLGVSVIGGPYLLIGNAFVFALLCSGFIIALATVKGATSETMILAGIAVNYLFTALSQLFRYFASDEQLRLMTSWGMGDLAAFTWERFPLILVVFVICVPLLMLKAWDLNIMTAGDETAKSIGVDANNIRTFIMIISSLLVATVVCFQYFRNCRVPNAIPSHTTIQPQSPREHPPKPSRIHLHSATTHHPSAK
;
A
#
# COMPACT_ATOMS: atom_id res chain seq x y z
N MET A 1 73.06 15.16 -6.95
CA MET A 1 71.71 15.64 -6.58
C MET A 1 70.60 15.33 -7.60
N ALA A 2 70.88 14.99 -8.87
CA ALA A 2 69.84 14.73 -9.89
C ALA A 2 69.11 13.36 -9.81
N LYS A 3 69.65 12.36 -9.09
CA LYS A 3 69.01 11.03 -8.94
C LYS A 3 67.88 10.97 -7.90
N ALA A 4 67.83 11.92 -6.96
CA ALA A 4 66.79 11.98 -5.93
C ALA A 4 65.49 12.64 -6.43
N ALA A 5 65.59 13.59 -7.37
CA ALA A 5 64.43 14.24 -7.97
C ALA A 5 63.67 13.34 -8.96
N ARG A 6 64.35 12.39 -9.61
CA ARG A 6 63.74 11.49 -10.60
C ARG A 6 62.90 10.35 -10.00
N ARG A 7 63.02 10.08 -8.69
CA ARG A 7 62.20 9.08 -7.98
C ARG A 7 60.86 9.61 -7.45
N ARG A 8 60.63 10.94 -7.48
CA ARG A 8 59.35 11.53 -7.04
C ARG A 8 58.30 11.66 -8.15
N SER A 9 58.68 11.51 -9.41
CA SER A 9 57.81 11.77 -10.57
C SER A 9 56.98 10.56 -11.06
N SER A 10 57.10 9.37 -10.46
CA SER A 10 56.34 8.18 -10.89
C SER A 10 55.29 7.71 -9.89
N ARG A 11 54.94 8.53 -8.89
CA ARG A 11 53.81 8.27 -7.97
C ARG A 11 52.51 8.89 -8.49
N THR A 12 52.36 8.98 -9.80
CA THR A 12 51.10 9.29 -10.48
C THR A 12 50.13 8.12 -10.29
N GLY A 13 49.41 8.17 -9.17
CA GLY A 13 47.98 7.85 -9.10
C GLY A 13 47.51 6.47 -9.55
N LYS A 14 48.26 5.38 -9.35
CA LYS A 14 47.61 4.05 -9.31
C LYS A 14 46.80 3.99 -8.02
N LEU A 15 45.47 4.02 -8.14
CA LEU A 15 44.56 3.72 -7.04
C LEU A 15 45.02 2.39 -6.42
N SER A 16 45.07 2.30 -5.09
CA SER A 16 45.37 1.02 -4.45
C SER A 16 44.33 -0.02 -4.91
N ALA A 17 44.69 -1.30 -5.00
CA ALA A 17 43.76 -2.36 -5.40
C ALA A 17 42.44 -2.33 -4.59
N THR A 18 42.51 -1.88 -3.33
CA THR A 18 41.36 -1.61 -2.46
C THR A 18 40.47 -0.45 -2.92
N GLN A 19 41.05 0.65 -3.40
CA GLN A 19 40.30 1.78 -3.95
C GLN A 19 39.63 1.44 -5.28
N GLU A 20 40.27 0.63 -6.13
CA GLU A 20 39.66 0.13 -7.37
C GLU A 20 38.50 -0.83 -7.08
N ALA A 21 38.68 -1.76 -6.12
CA ALA A 21 37.62 -2.65 -5.66
C ALA A 21 36.43 -1.87 -5.08
N TYR A 22 36.69 -0.85 -4.26
CA TYR A 22 35.66 0.02 -3.70
C TYR A 22 34.90 0.79 -4.79
N LYS A 23 35.61 1.41 -5.75
CA LYS A 23 34.98 2.10 -6.88
C LYS A 23 34.12 1.15 -7.72
N LYS A 24 34.59 -0.08 -7.97
CA LYS A 24 33.82 -1.10 -8.70
C LYS A 24 32.57 -1.54 -7.93
N PHE A 25 32.66 -1.69 -6.61
CA PHE A 25 31.52 -1.99 -5.75
C PHE A 25 30.48 -0.86 -5.78
N VAL A 26 30.91 0.38 -5.58
CA VAL A 26 30.03 1.56 -5.64
C VAL A 26 29.40 1.68 -7.02
N PHE A 27 30.18 1.57 -8.10
CA PHE A 27 29.65 1.63 -9.46
C PHE A 27 28.58 0.56 -9.72
N ARG A 28 28.82 -0.71 -9.34
CA ARG A 28 27.83 -1.79 -9.49
C ARG A 28 26.55 -1.51 -8.71
N LYS A 29 26.66 -1.00 -7.48
CA LYS A 29 25.52 -0.62 -6.64
C LYS A 29 24.71 0.52 -7.28
N THR A 30 25.38 1.58 -7.70
CA THR A 30 24.72 2.75 -8.30
C THR A 30 24.11 2.41 -9.66
N ALA A 31 24.80 1.61 -10.48
CA ALA A 31 24.27 1.10 -11.75
C ALA A 31 23.02 0.24 -11.52
N PHE A 32 23.05 -0.68 -10.55
CA PHE A 32 21.89 -1.51 -10.21
C PHE A 32 20.69 -0.68 -9.75
N MET A 33 20.90 0.31 -8.88
CA MET A 33 19.85 1.24 -8.44
C MET A 33 19.30 2.06 -9.61
N GLY A 34 20.17 2.56 -10.49
CA GLY A 34 19.77 3.29 -11.70
C GLY A 34 18.94 2.43 -12.65
N THR A 35 19.32 1.17 -12.85
CA THR A 35 18.56 0.22 -13.69
C THR A 35 17.18 -0.06 -13.11
N ILE A 36 17.04 -0.26 -11.78
CA ILE A 36 15.73 -0.45 -11.14
C ILE A 36 14.87 0.79 -11.31
N LEU A 37 15.43 1.99 -11.09
CA LEU A 37 14.68 3.24 -11.23
C LEU A 37 14.19 3.43 -12.68
N LEU A 38 15.05 3.17 -13.66
CA LEU A 38 14.69 3.23 -15.08
C LEU A 38 13.60 2.22 -15.43
N LEU A 39 13.69 1.00 -14.88
CA LEU A 39 12.67 -0.03 -15.07
C LEU A 39 11.31 0.42 -14.50
N ILE A 40 11.29 1.03 -13.29
CA ILE A 40 10.06 1.54 -12.68
C ILE A 40 9.42 2.62 -13.56
N ILE A 41 10.21 3.55 -14.10
CA ILE A 41 9.72 4.62 -14.98
C ILE A 41 9.13 4.02 -16.26
N LEU A 42 9.85 3.10 -16.90
CA LEU A 42 9.40 2.45 -18.13
C LEU A 42 8.11 1.65 -17.90
N LEU A 43 8.07 0.84 -16.84
CA LEU A 43 6.88 0.05 -16.48
C LEU A 43 5.70 0.94 -16.13
N THR A 44 5.91 2.08 -15.46
CA THR A 44 4.85 3.07 -15.19
C THR A 44 4.24 3.57 -16.50
N GLY A 45 5.07 3.86 -17.50
CA GLY A 45 4.63 4.26 -18.84
C GLY A 45 3.88 3.18 -19.62
N VAL A 46 4.11 1.90 -19.34
CA VAL A 46 3.33 0.79 -19.91
C VAL A 46 2.04 0.56 -19.14
N ILE A 47 2.08 0.59 -17.81
CA ILE A 47 0.91 0.35 -16.96
C ILE A 47 -0.16 1.42 -17.18
N ILE A 48 0.24 2.66 -17.46
CA ILE A 48 -0.70 3.75 -17.67
C ILE A 48 -1.54 3.57 -18.94
N THR A 49 -1.07 2.81 -19.94
CA THR A 49 -1.84 2.53 -21.17
C THR A 49 -2.81 1.36 -20.98
N LEU A 50 -2.53 0.47 -20.04
CA LEU A 50 -3.40 -0.68 -19.76
C LEU A 50 -4.69 -0.25 -19.06
N GLY A 51 -5.83 -0.49 -19.71
CA GLY A 51 -7.14 -0.29 -19.11
C GLY A 51 -8.29 -0.52 -20.09
N PRO A 52 -9.54 -0.30 -19.66
CA PRO A 52 -10.72 -0.49 -20.51
C PRO A 52 -10.84 0.53 -21.64
N LEU A 53 -10.17 1.68 -21.51
CA LEU A 53 -10.05 2.69 -22.55
C LEU A 53 -8.73 2.44 -23.28
N ASP A 54 -8.83 2.21 -24.60
CA ASP A 54 -7.69 2.08 -25.50
C ASP A 54 -7.00 3.44 -25.63
N ILE A 55 -5.89 3.59 -24.92
CA ILE A 55 -5.09 4.82 -24.90
C ILE A 55 -3.70 4.46 -25.42
N THR A 56 -3.22 5.20 -26.41
CA THR A 56 -1.87 5.03 -26.93
C THR A 56 -0.83 5.57 -25.95
N VAL A 57 0.40 5.06 -26.04
CA VAL A 57 1.52 5.53 -25.20
C VAL A 57 1.73 7.04 -25.36
N THR A 58 1.61 7.55 -26.58
CA THR A 58 1.78 8.98 -26.88
C THR A 58 0.71 9.82 -26.20
N GLU A 59 -0.57 9.45 -26.32
CA GLU A 59 -1.68 10.14 -25.65
C GLU A 59 -1.53 10.12 -24.13
N ALA A 60 -1.04 9.02 -23.57
CA ALA A 60 -0.83 8.92 -22.13
C ALA A 60 0.25 9.88 -21.61
N TYR A 61 1.36 10.02 -22.34
CA TYR A 61 2.39 10.99 -21.99
C TYR A 61 1.96 12.42 -22.26
N CYS A 62 1.24 12.69 -23.36
CA CYS A 62 0.66 14.00 -23.65
C CYS A 62 -0.30 14.44 -22.54
N ALA A 63 -1.20 13.55 -22.09
CA ALA A 63 -2.14 13.84 -20.99
C ALA A 63 -1.42 14.14 -19.67
N LEU A 64 -0.33 13.42 -19.35
CA LEU A 64 0.48 13.70 -18.16
C LEU A 64 1.24 15.03 -18.27
N LEU A 65 1.77 15.33 -19.46
CA LEU A 65 2.55 16.55 -19.71
C LEU A 65 1.68 17.78 -19.78
N ASP A 66 0.48 17.69 -20.35
CA ASP A 66 -0.47 18.81 -20.42
C ASP A 66 -0.89 19.26 -19.02
N LYS A 67 -1.02 18.31 -18.08
CA LYS A 67 -1.28 18.66 -16.67
C LYS A 67 -0.13 19.39 -15.98
N LEU A 68 1.11 19.15 -16.41
CA LEU A 68 2.31 19.83 -15.89
C LEU A 68 2.60 21.15 -16.63
N TYR A 69 2.25 21.21 -17.91
CA TYR A 69 2.43 22.33 -18.82
C TYR A 69 1.12 22.55 -19.59
N PRO A 70 0.19 23.35 -19.02
CA PRO A 70 -1.11 23.60 -19.64
C PRO A 70 -0.98 24.17 -21.06
N ASP A 71 -1.93 23.84 -21.93
CA ASP A 71 -2.10 24.34 -23.31
C ASP A 71 -1.00 23.91 -24.30
N CYS A 72 -0.21 22.89 -23.96
CA CYS A 72 0.86 22.39 -24.83
C CYS A 72 0.43 21.22 -25.71
N PHE A 73 -0.62 20.48 -25.33
CA PHE A 73 -1.07 19.29 -26.03
C PHE A 73 -2.60 19.24 -26.14
N ASP A 74 -3.12 18.92 -27.32
CA ASP A 74 -4.55 18.70 -27.54
C ASP A 74 -4.88 17.25 -27.16
N VAL A 75 -5.53 17.06 -26.01
CA VAL A 75 -5.90 15.76 -25.46
C VAL A 75 -7.36 15.80 -25.05
N ASP A 76 -8.09 14.72 -25.33
CA ASP A 76 -9.47 14.55 -24.91
C ASP A 76 -9.64 14.61 -23.37
N ASP A 77 -10.60 15.42 -22.91
CA ASP A 77 -10.88 15.68 -21.48
C ASP A 77 -11.12 14.39 -20.68
N LEU A 78 -11.84 13.43 -21.27
CA LEU A 78 -12.12 12.14 -20.62
C LEU A 78 -10.83 11.34 -20.42
N THR A 79 -9.97 11.32 -21.44
CA THR A 79 -8.66 10.66 -21.41
C THR A 79 -7.77 11.27 -20.32
N GLU A 80 -7.70 12.60 -20.25
CA GLU A 80 -6.95 13.31 -19.19
C GLU A 80 -7.50 12.94 -17.80
N GLN A 81 -8.83 12.98 -17.62
CA GLN A 81 -9.45 12.70 -16.32
C GLN A 81 -9.19 11.27 -15.86
N VAL A 82 -9.28 10.28 -16.75
CA VAL A 82 -9.01 8.87 -16.45
C VAL A 82 -7.55 8.64 -16.09
N ILE A 83 -6.63 9.22 -16.86
CA ILE A 83 -5.20 9.07 -16.61
C ILE A 83 -4.82 9.72 -15.28
N TRP A 84 -5.18 10.99 -15.10
CA TRP A 84 -4.75 11.77 -13.95
C TRP A 84 -5.45 11.36 -12.67
N ASN A 85 -6.76 11.14 -12.66
CA ASN A 85 -7.51 10.93 -11.41
C ASN A 85 -7.71 9.46 -11.04
N ILE A 86 -7.50 8.52 -11.99
CA ILE A 86 -7.75 7.09 -11.75
C ILE A 86 -6.46 6.27 -11.89
N ARG A 87 -5.79 6.34 -13.05
CA ARG A 87 -4.64 5.46 -13.32
C ARG A 87 -3.39 5.90 -12.56
N PHE A 88 -3.06 7.18 -12.59
CA PHE A 88 -1.81 7.69 -12.04
C PHE A 88 -1.72 7.59 -10.50
N PRO A 89 -2.77 7.92 -9.71
CA PRO A 89 -2.74 7.75 -8.25
C PRO A 89 -2.59 6.28 -7.85
N ARG A 90 -3.20 5.37 -8.62
CA ARG A 90 -3.08 3.92 -8.44
C ARG A 90 -1.66 3.44 -8.69
N ILE A 91 -0.99 3.92 -9.73
CA ILE A 91 0.39 3.53 -10.05
C ILE A 91 1.35 4.06 -8.98
N ILE A 92 1.29 5.35 -8.66
CA ILE A 92 2.16 5.94 -7.63
C ILE A 92 1.90 5.28 -6.27
N GLY A 93 0.63 5.06 -5.91
CA GLY A 93 0.25 4.35 -4.69
C GLY A 93 0.84 2.94 -4.62
N GLY A 94 0.81 2.19 -5.73
CA GLY A 94 1.45 0.87 -5.83
C GLY A 94 2.97 0.93 -5.69
N VAL A 95 3.63 1.90 -6.33
CA VAL A 95 5.08 2.12 -6.20
C VAL A 95 5.45 2.48 -4.76
N MET A 96 4.70 3.40 -4.13
CA MET A 96 4.90 3.77 -2.73
C MET A 96 4.69 2.60 -1.78
N ALA A 97 3.64 1.81 -1.99
CA ALA A 97 3.38 0.62 -1.18
C ALA A 97 4.53 -0.38 -1.27
N GLY A 98 4.99 -0.68 -2.50
CA GLY A 98 6.14 -1.55 -2.74
C GLY A 98 7.43 -1.02 -2.11
N PHE A 99 7.69 0.28 -2.25
CA PHE A 99 8.84 0.95 -1.61
C PHE A 99 8.78 0.85 -0.08
N GLY A 100 7.63 1.15 0.52
CA GLY A 100 7.42 1.07 1.97
C GLY A 100 7.61 -0.34 2.51
N PHE A 101 7.05 -1.36 1.84
CA PHE A 101 7.27 -2.76 2.21
C PHE A 101 8.73 -3.20 2.02
N GLY A 102 9.40 -2.74 0.96
CA GLY A 102 10.82 -3.01 0.72
C GLY A 102 11.72 -2.42 1.81
N VAL A 103 11.49 -1.16 2.18
CA VAL A 103 12.21 -0.49 3.28
C VAL A 103 11.97 -1.22 4.60
N CYS A 104 10.71 -1.46 4.96
CA CYS A 104 10.39 -2.15 6.21
C CYS A 104 10.92 -3.59 6.24
N GLY A 105 10.89 -4.31 5.11
CA GLY A 105 11.49 -5.64 4.99
C GLY A 105 12.99 -5.63 5.24
N CYS A 106 13.71 -4.72 4.59
CA CYS A 106 15.14 -4.56 4.77
C CYS A 106 15.52 -4.28 6.23
N VAL A 107 14.88 -3.29 6.87
CA VAL A 107 15.19 -2.95 8.26
C VAL A 107 14.75 -4.07 9.22
N MET A 108 13.64 -4.75 8.95
CA MET A 108 13.18 -5.86 9.81
C MET A 108 14.14 -7.05 9.76
N GLN A 109 14.64 -7.40 8.58
CA GLN A 109 15.65 -8.45 8.42
C GLN A 109 16.96 -8.10 9.14
N ALA A 110 17.38 -6.84 9.10
CA ALA A 110 18.57 -6.38 9.82
C ALA A 110 18.38 -6.41 11.34
N VAL A 111 17.27 -5.87 11.85
CA VAL A 111 16.97 -5.79 13.29
C VAL A 111 16.78 -7.16 13.94
N LEU A 112 16.04 -8.04 13.25
CA LEU A 112 15.75 -9.38 13.73
C LEU A 112 16.85 -10.39 13.38
N LYS A 113 17.87 -9.97 12.62
CA LYS A 113 18.97 -10.82 12.13
C LYS A 113 18.45 -12.12 11.52
N ASN A 114 17.34 -12.02 10.78
CA ASN A 114 16.65 -13.15 10.21
C ASN A 114 16.21 -12.80 8.78
N PRO A 115 16.75 -13.48 7.75
CA PRO A 115 16.41 -13.19 6.35
C PRO A 115 14.95 -13.52 6.00
N LEU A 116 14.27 -14.34 6.81
CA LEU A 116 12.85 -14.65 6.66
C LEU A 116 11.94 -13.64 7.36
N ALA A 117 12.51 -12.69 8.09
CA ALA A 117 11.72 -11.66 8.75
C ALA A 117 11.02 -10.77 7.73
N SER A 118 9.81 -10.36 8.09
CA SER A 118 8.92 -9.57 7.25
C SER A 118 8.27 -8.45 8.06
N PRO A 119 7.91 -7.31 7.44
CA PRO A 119 7.10 -6.29 8.10
C PRO A 119 5.80 -6.85 8.71
N PHE A 120 5.26 -7.95 8.15
CA PHE A 120 4.05 -8.59 8.64
C PHE A 120 4.25 -9.41 9.92
N THR A 121 5.51 -9.69 10.32
CA THR A 121 5.82 -10.29 11.62
C THR A 121 5.36 -9.42 12.80
N LEU A 122 5.16 -8.11 12.56
CA LEU A 122 4.63 -7.15 13.54
C LEU A 122 3.12 -7.26 13.80
N GLY A 123 2.42 -8.23 13.19
CA GLY A 123 1.00 -8.45 13.48
C GLY A 123 0.04 -7.45 12.86
N ILE A 124 0.52 -6.59 11.96
CA ILE A 124 -0.25 -5.52 11.32
C ILE A 124 -1.47 -6.08 10.59
N SER A 125 -1.29 -7.10 9.75
CA SER A 125 -2.39 -7.68 8.97
C SER A 125 -3.41 -8.42 9.85
N ALA A 126 -2.94 -9.17 10.84
CA ALA A 126 -3.83 -9.88 11.78
C ALA A 126 -4.62 -8.90 12.64
N GLY A 127 -3.97 -7.83 13.15
CA GLY A 127 -4.61 -6.77 13.91
C GLY A 127 -5.63 -6.00 13.08
N ALA A 128 -5.28 -5.61 11.86
CA ALA A 128 -6.20 -4.92 10.95
C ALA A 128 -7.42 -5.78 10.61
N GLY A 129 -7.21 -7.06 10.27
CA GLY A 129 -8.30 -8.00 10.00
C GLY A 129 -9.24 -8.17 11.19
N PHE A 130 -8.70 -8.21 12.40
CA PHE A 130 -9.50 -8.27 13.63
C PHE A 130 -10.30 -6.98 13.87
N GLY A 131 -9.68 -5.81 13.71
CA GLY A 131 -10.36 -4.53 13.84
C GLY A 131 -11.54 -4.38 12.87
N ILE A 132 -11.40 -4.93 11.67
CA ILE A 132 -12.47 -4.95 10.66
C ILE A 132 -13.57 -5.93 11.03
N ALA A 133 -13.20 -7.10 11.55
CA ALA A 133 -14.18 -8.08 11.99
C ALA A 133 -15.05 -7.50 13.12
N ILE A 134 -14.44 -6.80 14.09
CA ILE A 134 -15.15 -6.04 15.13
C ILE A 134 -16.05 -4.97 14.51
N ALA A 135 -15.51 -4.15 13.62
CA ALA A 135 -16.23 -3.05 12.98
C ALA A 135 -17.47 -3.53 12.23
N ALA A 136 -17.32 -4.60 11.45
CA ALA A 136 -18.36 -5.13 10.58
C ALA A 136 -19.44 -5.87 11.36
N VAL A 137 -19.09 -6.66 12.39
CA VAL A 137 -20.04 -7.48 13.14
C VAL A 137 -20.70 -6.70 14.28
N LEU A 138 -19.91 -5.96 15.06
CA LEU A 138 -20.42 -5.23 16.23
C LEU A 138 -20.87 -3.81 15.90
N GLY A 139 -20.53 -3.29 14.72
CA GLY A 139 -20.86 -1.90 14.34
C GLY A 139 -20.12 -0.84 15.17
N VAL A 140 -19.14 -1.23 15.98
CA VAL A 140 -18.38 -0.31 16.84
C VAL A 140 -17.41 0.49 15.98
N SER A 141 -17.36 1.80 16.17
CA SER A 141 -16.41 2.69 15.50
C SER A 141 -15.49 3.38 16.48
N VAL A 142 -14.18 3.33 16.23
CA VAL A 142 -13.21 4.20 16.91
C VAL A 142 -13.19 5.58 16.25
N ILE A 143 -13.40 5.66 14.93
CA ILE A 143 -13.40 6.91 14.15
C ILE A 143 -14.71 6.97 13.36
N GLY A 144 -15.69 7.71 13.87
CA GLY A 144 -17.02 7.83 13.26
C GLY A 144 -17.00 8.26 11.78
N GLY A 145 -18.09 7.97 11.06
CA GLY A 145 -18.27 8.40 9.66
C GLY A 145 -17.74 7.41 8.61
N PRO A 146 -17.43 7.86 7.38
CA PRO A 146 -17.07 6.98 6.26
C PRO A 146 -15.72 6.27 6.43
N TYR A 147 -14.96 6.64 7.45
CA TYR A 147 -13.64 6.08 7.79
C TYR A 147 -13.71 4.98 8.86
N LEU A 148 -14.90 4.61 9.33
CA LEU A 148 -15.13 3.65 10.43
C LEU A 148 -14.30 2.37 10.30
N LEU A 149 -14.40 1.70 9.16
CA LEU A 149 -13.75 0.40 8.98
C LEU A 149 -12.21 0.51 8.99
N ILE A 150 -11.69 1.60 8.44
CA ILE A 150 -10.26 1.82 8.19
C ILE A 150 -9.59 2.37 9.43
N GLY A 151 -10.28 3.26 10.15
CA GLY A 151 -9.86 3.72 11.47
C GLY A 151 -9.73 2.54 12.43
N ASN A 152 -10.71 1.64 12.46
CA ASN A 152 -10.61 0.42 13.27
C ASN A 152 -9.47 -0.48 12.80
N ALA A 153 -9.34 -0.74 11.50
CA ALA A 153 -8.23 -1.53 10.96
C ALA A 153 -6.87 -0.97 11.40
N PHE A 154 -6.69 0.34 11.27
CA PHE A 154 -5.44 1.02 11.61
C PHE A 154 -5.15 0.97 13.11
N VAL A 155 -6.14 1.28 13.95
CA VAL A 155 -5.99 1.27 15.41
C VAL A 155 -5.69 -0.13 15.92
N PHE A 156 -6.42 -1.15 15.47
CA PHE A 156 -6.18 -2.52 15.90
C PHE A 156 -4.90 -3.12 15.33
N ALA A 157 -4.44 -2.68 14.15
CA ALA A 157 -3.12 -3.03 13.64
C ALA A 157 -1.99 -2.51 14.54
N LEU A 158 -2.07 -1.24 14.93
CA LEU A 158 -1.10 -0.64 15.84
C LEU A 158 -1.20 -1.22 17.26
N LEU A 159 -2.42 -1.54 17.72
CA LEU A 159 -2.62 -2.22 19.01
C LEU A 159 -1.98 -3.60 19.01
N CYS A 160 -2.20 -4.41 17.97
CA CYS A 160 -1.59 -5.73 17.81
C CYS A 160 -0.05 -5.62 17.80
N SER A 161 0.50 -4.69 17.01
CA SER A 161 1.94 -4.45 16.97
C SER A 161 2.50 -3.96 18.30
N GLY A 162 1.81 -3.02 18.95
CA GLY A 162 2.15 -2.53 20.29
C GLY A 162 2.12 -3.64 21.33
N PHE A 163 1.18 -4.57 21.23
CA PHE A 163 1.10 -5.74 22.12
C PHE A 163 2.28 -6.70 21.91
N ILE A 164 2.68 -6.94 20.65
CA ILE A 164 3.89 -7.72 20.33
C ILE A 164 5.13 -7.06 20.92
N ILE A 165 5.30 -5.75 20.70
CA ILE A 165 6.43 -4.98 21.19
C ILE A 165 6.46 -5.00 22.74
N ALA A 166 5.32 -4.76 23.39
CA ALA A 166 5.22 -4.79 24.85
C ALA A 166 5.61 -6.15 25.42
N LEU A 167 5.04 -7.24 24.90
CA LEU A 167 5.38 -8.61 25.33
C LEU A 167 6.87 -8.93 25.12
N ALA A 168 7.43 -8.50 24.00
CA ALA A 168 8.85 -8.73 23.72
C ALA A 168 9.75 -7.93 24.66
N THR A 169 9.41 -6.66 24.95
CA THR A 169 10.21 -5.81 25.85
C THR A 169 10.27 -6.35 27.28
N VAL A 170 9.18 -6.94 27.79
CA VAL A 170 9.15 -7.60 29.11
C VAL A 170 10.14 -8.78 29.17
N LYS A 171 10.39 -9.45 28.06
CA LYS A 171 11.34 -10.59 27.95
C LYS A 171 12.74 -10.19 27.48
N GLY A 172 13.10 -8.92 27.53
CA GLY A 172 14.45 -8.44 27.20
C GLY A 172 14.65 -8.05 25.73
N ALA A 173 13.55 -7.93 24.97
CA ALA A 173 13.51 -7.40 23.61
C ALA A 173 14.47 -8.07 22.62
N THR A 174 14.80 -9.36 22.77
CA THR A 174 15.69 -10.07 21.84
C THR A 174 15.02 -10.34 20.49
N SER A 175 15.81 -10.60 19.44
CA SER A 175 15.26 -10.95 18.12
C SER A 175 14.34 -12.18 18.16
N GLU A 176 14.73 -13.22 18.92
CA GLU A 176 13.98 -14.47 19.04
C GLU A 176 12.66 -14.26 19.79
N THR A 177 12.70 -13.53 20.90
CA THR A 177 11.49 -13.24 21.69
C THR A 177 10.48 -12.43 20.89
N MET A 178 10.94 -11.50 20.04
CA MET A 178 10.08 -10.73 19.15
C MET A 178 9.44 -11.56 18.05
N ILE A 179 10.19 -12.47 17.44
CA ILE A 179 9.65 -13.37 16.41
C ILE A 179 8.60 -14.29 17.04
N LEU A 180 8.91 -14.92 18.18
CA LEU A 180 7.98 -15.83 18.86
C LEU A 180 6.73 -15.10 19.37
N ALA A 181 6.88 -13.92 19.96
CA ALA A 181 5.75 -13.07 20.35
C ALA A 181 4.90 -12.67 19.14
N GLY A 182 5.55 -12.27 18.05
CA GLY A 182 4.89 -11.95 16.78
C GLY A 182 4.04 -13.11 16.27
N ILE A 183 4.60 -14.31 16.17
CA ILE A 183 3.87 -15.50 15.71
C ILE A 183 2.68 -15.81 16.64
N ALA A 184 2.90 -15.83 17.96
CA ALA A 184 1.85 -16.15 18.93
C ALA A 184 0.68 -15.15 18.87
N VAL A 185 0.99 -13.85 18.85
CA VAL A 185 -0.03 -12.79 18.79
C VAL A 185 -0.74 -12.78 17.44
N ASN A 186 -0.03 -13.03 16.33
CA ASN A 186 -0.67 -13.16 15.01
C ASN A 186 -1.73 -14.27 15.00
N TYR A 187 -1.41 -15.44 15.56
CA TYR A 187 -2.38 -16.54 15.67
C TYR A 187 -3.56 -16.19 16.56
N LEU A 188 -3.33 -15.49 17.68
CA LEU A 188 -4.39 -15.03 18.56
C LEU A 188 -5.37 -14.10 17.82
N PHE A 189 -4.86 -13.03 17.19
CA PHE A 189 -5.71 -12.06 16.47
C PHE A 189 -6.38 -12.68 15.25
N THR A 190 -5.72 -13.63 14.59
CA THR A 190 -6.30 -14.39 13.48
C THR A 190 -7.44 -15.28 13.99
N ALA A 191 -7.25 -16.03 15.07
CA ALA A 191 -8.29 -16.86 15.67
C ALA A 191 -9.50 -16.04 16.12
N LEU A 192 -9.26 -14.87 16.73
CA LEU A 192 -10.32 -13.93 17.09
C LEU A 192 -11.06 -13.41 15.85
N SER A 193 -10.34 -13.07 14.78
CA SER A 193 -10.96 -12.67 13.50
C SER A 193 -11.85 -13.76 12.92
N GLN A 194 -11.41 -15.03 13.00
CA GLN A 194 -12.22 -16.17 12.55
C GLN A 194 -13.45 -16.40 13.42
N LEU A 195 -13.34 -16.18 14.74
CA LEU A 195 -14.49 -16.24 15.65
C LEU A 195 -15.55 -15.20 15.24
N PHE A 196 -15.16 -13.97 14.90
CA PHE A 196 -16.11 -12.97 14.41
C PHE A 196 -16.71 -13.34 13.05
N ARG A 197 -15.92 -13.94 12.15
CA ARG A 197 -16.43 -14.44 10.86
C ARG A 197 -17.50 -15.51 11.04
N TYR A 198 -17.42 -16.33 12.08
CA TYR A 198 -18.46 -17.34 12.39
C TYR A 198 -19.82 -16.70 12.70
N PHE A 199 -19.85 -15.53 13.32
CA PHE A 199 -21.08 -14.78 13.63
C PHE A 199 -21.48 -13.77 12.54
N ALA A 200 -20.71 -13.67 11.45
CA ALA A 200 -20.92 -12.68 10.41
C ALA A 200 -22.04 -13.10 9.43
N SER A 201 -22.79 -12.13 8.92
CA SER A 201 -23.67 -12.36 7.77
C SER A 201 -22.85 -12.61 6.49
N ASP A 202 -23.47 -13.18 5.45
CA ASP A 202 -22.82 -13.41 4.15
C ASP A 202 -22.21 -12.13 3.55
N GLU A 203 -22.86 -10.99 3.80
CA GLU A 203 -22.41 -9.70 3.32
C GLU A 203 -21.18 -9.19 4.09
N GLN A 204 -21.21 -9.30 5.43
CA GLN A 204 -20.07 -8.98 6.28
C GLN A 204 -18.87 -9.90 5.97
N LEU A 205 -19.12 -11.19 5.73
CA LEU A 205 -18.09 -12.16 5.37
C LEU A 205 -17.46 -11.82 4.01
N ARG A 206 -18.28 -11.44 3.02
CA ARG A 206 -17.78 -10.97 1.70
C ARG A 206 -16.93 -9.72 1.84
N LEU A 207 -17.35 -8.77 2.67
CA LEU A 207 -16.58 -7.55 2.97
C LEU A 207 -15.24 -7.88 3.63
N MET A 208 -15.22 -8.73 4.66
CA MET A 208 -13.99 -9.16 5.33
C MET A 208 -13.05 -9.96 4.39
N THR A 209 -13.61 -10.76 3.49
CA THR A 209 -12.83 -11.56 2.52
C THR A 209 -12.24 -10.67 1.44
N SER A 210 -13.03 -9.74 0.89
CA SER A 210 -12.57 -8.73 -0.08
C SER A 210 -11.47 -7.85 0.52
N TRP A 211 -11.62 -7.46 1.79
CA TRP A 211 -10.56 -6.77 2.51
C TRP A 211 -9.31 -7.64 2.72
N GLY A 212 -9.36 -8.97 2.68
CA GLY A 212 -8.13 -9.78 2.78
C GLY A 212 -7.20 -9.66 1.56
N MET A 213 -7.73 -9.28 0.39
CA MET A 213 -7.04 -9.45 -0.91
C MET A 213 -6.21 -8.24 -1.35
N GLY A 214 -6.63 -7.02 -0.99
CA GLY A 214 -5.94 -5.78 -1.37
C GLY A 214 -6.50 -5.19 -2.65
N ASP A 215 -6.62 -3.86 -2.70
CA ASP A 215 -7.05 -3.17 -3.92
C ASP A 215 -6.30 -1.84 -4.13
N LEU A 216 -5.40 -1.83 -5.11
CA LEU A 216 -4.69 -0.61 -5.50
C LEU A 216 -5.63 0.48 -6.04
N ALA A 217 -6.88 0.17 -6.42
CA ALA A 217 -7.86 1.18 -6.82
C ALA A 217 -8.31 2.07 -5.65
N ALA A 218 -7.90 1.78 -4.41
CA ALA A 218 -8.18 2.61 -3.24
C ALA A 218 -7.35 3.92 -3.17
N PHE A 219 -6.26 4.01 -3.94
CA PHE A 219 -5.41 5.21 -3.99
C PHE A 219 -6.05 6.32 -4.82
N THR A 220 -6.25 7.49 -4.21
CA THR A 220 -6.80 8.70 -4.83
C THR A 220 -5.95 9.91 -4.43
N TRP A 221 -5.99 10.98 -5.24
CA TRP A 221 -5.29 12.22 -4.92
C TRP A 221 -5.71 12.86 -3.60
N GLU A 222 -6.97 12.71 -3.21
CA GLU A 222 -7.48 13.22 -1.92
C GLU A 222 -6.74 12.63 -0.72
N ARG A 223 -6.34 11.35 -0.80
CA ARG A 223 -5.71 10.61 0.31
C ARG A 223 -4.19 10.59 0.21
N PHE A 224 -3.67 10.88 -0.97
CA PHE A 224 -2.24 10.84 -1.27
C PHE A 224 -1.39 11.69 -0.30
N PRO A 225 -1.77 12.94 0.06
CA PRO A 225 -0.98 13.75 0.99
C PRO A 225 -0.79 13.09 2.36
N LEU A 226 -1.81 12.42 2.89
CA LEU A 226 -1.73 11.77 4.20
C LEU A 226 -0.71 10.63 4.19
N ILE A 227 -0.75 9.78 3.16
CA ILE A 227 0.22 8.69 3.00
C ILE A 227 1.62 9.27 2.81
N LEU A 228 1.76 10.32 1.98
CA LEU A 228 3.03 10.96 1.71
C LEU A 228 3.67 11.54 2.99
N VAL A 229 2.89 12.19 3.86
CA VAL A 229 3.39 12.73 5.14
C VAL A 229 3.98 11.62 6.01
N VAL A 230 3.30 10.47 6.11
CA VAL A 230 3.82 9.33 6.87
C VAL A 230 5.12 8.82 6.27
N PHE A 231 5.23 8.71 4.94
CA PHE A 231 6.47 8.30 4.27
C PHE A 231 7.62 9.29 4.50
N VAL A 232 7.36 10.58 4.36
CA VAL A 232 8.34 11.66 4.55
C VAL A 232 8.86 11.70 5.99
N ILE A 233 8.07 11.24 6.97
CA ILE A 233 8.51 11.14 8.36
C ILE A 233 9.21 9.80 8.63
N CYS A 234 8.57 8.68 8.34
CA CYS A 234 9.05 7.35 8.72
C CYS A 234 10.33 6.94 7.97
N VAL A 235 10.42 7.22 6.66
CA VAL A 235 11.55 6.75 5.85
C VAL A 235 12.86 7.43 6.29
N PRO A 236 12.93 8.77 6.46
CA PRO A 236 14.13 9.40 7.00
C PRO A 236 14.49 8.90 8.40
N LEU A 237 13.50 8.71 9.29
CA LEU A 237 13.75 8.17 10.63
C LEU A 237 14.40 6.77 10.60
N LEU A 238 13.98 5.91 9.67
CA LEU A 238 14.62 4.61 9.45
C LEU A 238 16.02 4.76 8.83
N MET A 239 16.21 5.66 7.87
CA MET A 239 17.50 5.91 7.24
C MET A 239 18.56 6.45 8.21
N LEU A 240 18.16 7.29 9.17
CA LEU A 240 19.05 7.78 10.24
C LEU A 240 19.62 6.63 11.08
N LYS A 241 18.94 5.48 11.14
CA LYS A 241 19.35 4.29 11.87
C LYS A 241 20.12 3.26 11.02
N ALA A 242 20.45 3.58 9.77
CA ALA A 242 21.16 2.65 8.88
C ALA A 242 22.54 2.20 9.42
N TRP A 243 23.28 3.09 10.09
CA TRP A 243 24.57 2.74 10.69
C TRP A 243 24.43 1.84 11.90
N ASP A 244 23.50 2.18 12.80
CA ASP A 244 23.16 1.38 13.98
C ASP A 244 22.74 -0.04 13.56
N LEU A 245 21.94 -0.14 12.49
CA LEU A 245 21.54 -1.42 11.89
C LEU A 245 22.73 -2.24 11.39
N ASN A 246 23.65 -1.62 10.64
CA ASN A 246 24.85 -2.31 10.16
C ASN A 246 25.69 -2.86 11.32
N ILE A 247 25.80 -2.09 12.41
CA ILE A 247 26.51 -2.53 13.62
C ILE A 247 25.78 -3.73 14.27
N MET A 248 24.45 -3.65 14.41
CA MET A 248 23.65 -4.73 14.98
C MET A 248 23.75 -6.03 14.17
N THR A 249 23.94 -5.97 12.85
CA THR A 249 24.16 -7.19 12.05
C THR A 249 25.45 -7.94 12.40
N ALA A 250 26.44 -7.28 13.00
CA ALA A 250 27.67 -7.91 13.51
C ALA A 250 27.48 -8.59 14.88
N GLY A 251 26.32 -8.42 15.52
CA GLY A 251 25.98 -9.01 16.81
C GLY A 251 25.58 -7.97 17.86
N ASP A 252 24.62 -8.32 18.72
CA ASP A 252 24.06 -7.41 19.73
C ASP A 252 25.09 -7.08 20.83
N GLU A 253 25.96 -8.03 21.19
CA GLU A 253 27.05 -7.82 22.16
C GLU A 253 28.11 -6.86 21.61
N THR A 254 28.48 -7.03 20.33
CA THR A 254 29.39 -6.14 19.60
C THR A 254 28.81 -4.73 19.47
N ALA A 255 27.51 -4.62 19.18
CA ALA A 255 26.82 -3.34 19.14
C ALA A 255 26.87 -2.63 20.50
N LYS A 256 26.62 -3.38 21.58
CA LYS A 256 26.62 -2.84 22.94
C LYS A 256 28.01 -2.37 23.38
N SER A 257 29.09 -3.04 22.98
CA SER A 257 30.46 -2.64 23.34
C SER A 257 30.91 -1.33 22.69
N ILE A 258 30.32 -0.96 21.56
CA ILE A 258 30.57 0.32 20.87
C ILE A 258 29.49 1.38 21.13
N GLY A 259 28.64 1.15 22.15
CA GLY A 259 27.66 2.12 22.65
C GLY A 259 26.30 2.12 21.96
N VAL A 260 26.01 1.12 21.12
CA VAL A 260 24.73 0.99 20.42
C VAL A 260 23.79 0.09 21.23
N ASP A 261 22.71 0.67 21.75
CA ASP A 261 21.67 -0.08 22.48
C ASP A 261 20.71 -0.78 21.51
N ALA A 262 21.01 -2.05 21.21
CA ALA A 262 20.26 -2.89 20.31
C ALA A 262 18.77 -2.99 20.67
N ASN A 263 18.41 -2.98 21.96
CA ASN A 263 17.02 -3.16 22.39
C ASN A 263 16.18 -1.91 22.10
N ASN A 264 16.73 -0.73 22.41
CA ASN A 264 16.06 0.53 22.13
C ASN A 264 15.91 0.80 20.64
N ILE A 265 16.96 0.53 19.85
CA ILE A 265 16.91 0.67 18.39
C ILE A 265 15.91 -0.30 17.77
N ARG A 266 15.88 -1.54 18.26
CA ARG A 266 14.93 -2.56 17.80
C ARG A 266 13.48 -2.13 18.05
N THR A 267 13.15 -1.71 19.26
CA THR A 267 11.81 -1.18 19.58
C THR A 267 11.46 0.03 18.74
N PHE A 268 12.38 0.98 18.57
CA PHE A 268 12.18 2.17 17.74
C PHE A 268 11.86 1.80 16.28
N ILE A 269 12.67 0.93 15.67
CA ILE A 269 12.48 0.52 14.28
C ILE A 269 11.16 -0.22 14.10
N MET A 270 10.76 -1.06 15.07
CA MET A 270 9.47 -1.74 15.01
C MET A 270 8.29 -0.77 15.08
N ILE A 271 8.36 0.28 15.91
CA ILE A 271 7.31 1.30 16.00
C ILE A 271 7.19 2.09 14.69
N ILE A 272 8.32 2.52 14.12
CA ILE A 272 8.30 3.28 12.87
C ILE A 272 7.85 2.39 11.70
N SER A 273 8.30 1.13 11.68
CA SER A 273 7.91 0.16 10.65
C SER A 273 6.43 -0.21 10.76
N SER A 274 5.90 -0.39 11.98
CA SER A 274 4.48 -0.69 12.19
C SER A 274 3.60 0.46 11.71
N LEU A 275 3.97 1.71 11.98
CA LEU A 275 3.26 2.89 11.49
C LEU A 275 3.26 2.97 9.96
N LEU A 276 4.42 2.78 9.33
CA LEU A 276 4.55 2.84 7.87
C LEU A 276 3.72 1.72 7.19
N VAL A 277 3.85 0.49 7.69
CA VAL A 277 3.15 -0.69 7.13
C VAL A 277 1.65 -0.59 7.40
N ALA A 278 1.22 -0.19 8.60
CA ALA A 278 -0.19 -0.02 8.92
C ALA A 278 -0.85 1.03 8.02
N THR A 279 -0.16 2.13 7.72
CA THR A 279 -0.63 3.14 6.78
C THR A 279 -0.81 2.52 5.39
N VAL A 280 0.24 1.89 4.85
CA VAL A 280 0.20 1.28 3.52
C VAL A 280 -0.88 0.19 3.40
N VAL A 281 -1.01 -0.65 4.43
CA VAL A 281 -2.04 -1.70 4.50
C VAL A 281 -3.40 -1.01 4.53
N CYS A 282 -3.76 -0.22 5.54
CA CYS A 282 -5.12 0.28 5.71
C CYS A 282 -5.63 1.13 4.53
N PHE A 283 -4.75 1.89 3.87
CA PHE A 283 -5.13 2.69 2.71
C PHE A 283 -5.35 1.86 1.43
N GLN A 284 -4.68 0.72 1.26
CA GLN A 284 -4.90 -0.20 0.13
C GLN A 284 -6.28 -0.87 0.11
N TYR A 285 -7.08 -0.72 1.17
CA TYR A 285 -8.38 -1.40 1.25
C TYR A 285 -9.57 -0.44 1.37
N PHE A 286 -9.33 0.86 1.20
CA PHE A 286 -10.34 1.88 1.50
C PHE A 286 -11.64 1.72 0.71
N ARG A 287 -11.54 1.40 -0.59
CA ARG A 287 -12.67 1.51 -1.52
C ARG A 287 -13.83 0.56 -1.22
N ASN A 288 -13.55 -0.59 -0.60
CA ASN A 288 -14.56 -1.61 -0.28
C ASN A 288 -15.18 -1.44 1.11
N CYS A 289 -14.88 -0.36 1.83
CA CYS A 289 -15.24 -0.17 3.24
C CYS A 289 -16.64 0.43 3.48
N ARG A 290 -17.53 0.46 2.48
CA ARG A 290 -18.90 0.93 2.70
C ARG A 290 -19.67 -0.16 3.47
N VAL A 291 -19.91 0.08 4.76
CA VAL A 291 -20.72 -0.82 5.59
C VAL A 291 -22.15 -0.81 5.04
N PRO A 292 -22.71 -1.97 4.65
CA PRO A 292 -24.02 -2.06 4.01
C PRO A 292 -25.17 -1.45 4.82
N ASN A 293 -25.03 -1.44 6.16
CA ASN A 293 -26.07 -1.02 7.10
C ASN A 293 -25.72 0.23 7.91
N ALA A 294 -24.83 1.09 7.41
CA ALA A 294 -24.67 2.42 8.00
C ALA A 294 -25.98 3.21 7.74
N ILE A 295 -26.87 3.23 8.73
CA ILE A 295 -28.10 4.04 8.72
C ILE A 295 -27.70 5.47 8.31
N PRO A 296 -28.17 6.00 7.17
CA PRO A 296 -27.82 7.35 6.76
C PRO A 296 -28.44 8.31 7.77
N SER A 297 -27.61 9.04 8.52
CA SER A 297 -28.09 10.02 9.51
C SER A 297 -28.69 11.29 8.88
N HIS A 298 -28.66 11.45 7.56
CA HIS A 298 -29.36 12.54 6.87
C HIS A 298 -29.80 12.11 5.46
N THR A 299 -30.98 11.50 5.34
CA THR A 299 -31.67 11.38 4.05
C THR A 299 -32.65 12.55 3.93
N THR A 300 -32.20 13.64 3.32
CA THR A 300 -33.14 14.57 2.66
C THR A 300 -33.73 13.80 1.48
N ILE A 301 -34.97 13.34 1.65
CA ILE A 301 -35.74 12.70 0.58
C ILE A 301 -36.00 13.76 -0.49
N GLN A 302 -35.25 13.71 -1.59
CA GLN A 302 -35.65 14.32 -2.84
C GLN A 302 -36.80 13.46 -3.42
N PRO A 303 -37.99 14.02 -3.67
CA PRO A 303 -39.09 13.24 -4.23
C PRO A 303 -38.75 12.78 -5.65
N GLN A 304 -38.76 11.47 -5.88
CA GLN A 304 -38.65 10.90 -7.22
C GLN A 304 -39.85 11.32 -8.07
N SER A 305 -39.61 11.81 -9.29
CA SER A 305 -40.67 12.06 -10.26
C SER A 305 -41.40 10.74 -10.60
N PRO A 306 -42.74 10.74 -10.77
CA PRO A 306 -43.48 9.52 -11.08
C PRO A 306 -42.99 8.89 -12.39
N ARG A 307 -42.72 7.58 -12.36
CA ARG A 307 -42.43 6.77 -13.55
C ARG A 307 -43.65 6.79 -14.48
N GLU A 308 -43.46 7.22 -15.72
CA GLU A 308 -44.46 7.07 -16.78
C GLU A 308 -44.74 5.58 -17.04
N HIS A 309 -46.02 5.19 -16.94
CA HIS A 309 -46.48 3.88 -17.37
C HIS A 309 -46.59 3.82 -18.91
N PRO A 310 -46.25 2.70 -19.56
CA PRO A 310 -46.50 2.54 -20.99
C PRO A 310 -48.02 2.48 -21.27
N PRO A 311 -48.52 3.04 -22.39
CA PRO A 311 -49.95 3.10 -22.67
C PRO A 311 -50.51 1.71 -23.01
N LYS A 312 -51.69 1.41 -22.45
CA LYS A 312 -52.50 0.22 -22.79
C LYS A 312 -53.00 0.30 -24.24
N PRO A 313 -53.12 -0.83 -24.96
CA PRO A 313 -53.69 -0.84 -26.31
C PRO A 313 -55.18 -0.53 -26.27
N SER A 314 -55.60 0.48 -27.03
CA SER A 314 -57.00 0.88 -27.21
C SER A 314 -57.74 -0.10 -28.12
N ARG A 315 -58.93 -0.54 -27.66
CA ARG A 315 -59.94 -1.28 -28.43
C ARG A 315 -60.23 -0.61 -29.77
N ILE A 316 -60.03 -1.32 -30.87
CA ILE A 316 -60.60 -0.95 -32.17
C ILE A 316 -61.94 -1.68 -32.31
N HIS A 317 -62.99 -0.88 -32.48
CA HIS A 317 -64.36 -1.32 -32.76
C HIS A 317 -64.44 -2.04 -34.12
N LEU A 318 -65.21 -3.12 -34.16
CA LEU A 318 -65.66 -3.77 -35.39
C LEU A 318 -66.41 -2.78 -36.28
N HIS A 319 -66.05 -2.74 -37.56
CA HIS A 319 -67.00 -2.47 -38.63
C HIS A 319 -66.86 -3.52 -39.73
N SER A 320 -68.01 -4.06 -40.10
CA SER A 320 -68.27 -5.12 -41.06
C SER A 320 -67.96 -4.71 -42.50
N ALA A 321 -67.29 -5.57 -43.26
CA ALA A 321 -67.46 -5.67 -44.71
C ALA A 321 -67.14 -7.09 -45.18
N THR A 322 -68.18 -7.72 -45.71
CA THR A 322 -68.26 -8.99 -46.45
C THR A 322 -67.36 -9.02 -47.68
N THR A 323 -66.68 -10.15 -47.95
CA THR A 323 -66.66 -10.84 -49.27
C THR A 323 -65.88 -12.18 -49.23
N HIS A 324 -66.59 -13.26 -49.56
CA HIS A 324 -66.25 -14.46 -50.34
C HIS A 324 -64.95 -15.31 -50.12
N HIS A 325 -65.20 -16.58 -49.78
CA HIS A 325 -64.46 -17.85 -50.06
C HIS A 325 -63.95 -17.99 -51.54
N PRO A 326 -63.13 -19.01 -51.97
CA PRO A 326 -62.81 -20.31 -51.32
C PRO A 326 -61.35 -20.90 -51.45
N SER A 327 -61.10 -21.94 -50.62
CA SER A 327 -60.38 -23.23 -50.84
C SER A 327 -58.91 -23.39 -51.29
N ALA A 328 -58.37 -24.55 -50.83
CA ALA A 328 -57.21 -25.35 -51.26
C ALA A 328 -55.89 -25.00 -50.56
N LYS A 329 -55.13 -25.89 -49.90
CA LYS A 329 -55.03 -27.36 -49.83
C LYS A 329 -54.64 -27.78 -48.41
#